data_AF-A0A6M1T3L2-F1
#
_entry.id   AF-A0A6M1T3L2-F1
#
_cell.length_a   1.000
_cell.length_b   1.000
_cell.length_c   1.000
_cell.angle_alpha   90.00
_cell.angle_beta   90.00
_cell.angle_gamma   90.00
#
_symmetry.space_group_name_H-M   'P 1'
#
loop_
_entity.id
_entity.type
_entity.pdbx_description
1 polymer ?
#
loop_
_entity_poly.entity_id
_entity_poly.type
_entity_poly.pdbx_seq_one_letter_code
_entity_poly.pdbx_strand_id
1 'polypeptide(L)'
;MKYEHKFFYLCKIPLSAEGPKDVEVIDRAEQTSEFPKLFEEYEELRSHAFNEDKLYSVIRADDVFELLRTGTKKQAKELAFENAQQEIVTNLQHKVMQGDDKEAKAILKEVHDIDA
;
A
#
# COMPACT_ATOMS: atom_id res chain seq x y z
N MET A 1 -24.48 -7.34 19.24
CA MET A 1 -23.29 -6.77 18.57
C MET A 1 -22.32 -6.29 19.62
N LYS A 2 -21.06 -6.73 19.60
CA LYS A 2 -19.99 -6.04 20.33
C LYS A 2 -19.63 -4.83 19.47
N TYR A 3 -19.83 -3.62 19.98
CA TYR A 3 -19.37 -2.40 19.31
C TYR A 3 -17.83 -2.42 19.30
N GLU A 4 -17.22 -2.43 18.12
CA GLU A 4 -15.77 -2.29 17.98
C GLU A 4 -15.49 -0.87 17.52
N HIS A 5 -14.75 -0.13 18.34
CA HIS A 5 -14.33 1.22 17.97
C HIS A 5 -13.31 1.13 16.83
N LYS A 6 -13.57 1.83 15.73
CA LYS A 6 -12.72 1.82 14.53
C LYS A 6 -12.08 3.18 14.31
N PHE A 7 -10.82 3.14 13.90
CA PHE A 7 -9.99 4.29 13.54
C PHE A 7 -9.67 4.26 12.05
N PHE A 8 -9.30 5.40 11.48
CA PHE A 8 -8.67 5.43 10.17
C PHE A 8 -7.16 5.28 10.35
N TYR A 9 -6.55 4.39 9.58
CA TYR A 9 -5.12 4.14 9.55
C TYR A 9 -4.59 4.45 8.17
N LEU A 10 -3.50 5.21 8.12
CA LEU A 10 -2.70 5.41 6.93
C LEU A 10 -1.54 4.42 6.96
N CYS A 11 -1.52 3.53 5.97
CA CYS A 11 -0.53 2.47 5.84
C CYS A 11 0.36 2.71 4.63
N LYS A 12 1.66 2.45 4.79
CA LYS A 12 2.65 2.35 3.74
C LYS A 12 2.99 0.88 3.51
N ILE A 13 2.94 0.45 2.27
CA ILE A 13 3.25 -0.91 1.84
C ILE A 13 4.38 -0.85 0.81
N PRO A 14 5.60 -1.25 1.19
CA PRO A 14 6.70 -1.38 0.24
C PRO A 14 6.38 -2.40 -0.85
N LEU A 15 6.87 -2.19 -2.07
CA LEU A 15 6.74 -3.18 -3.15
C LEU A 15 7.45 -4.50 -2.82
N SER A 16 8.43 -4.46 -1.92
CA SER A 16 9.13 -5.64 -1.40
C SER A 16 8.44 -6.30 -0.20
N ALA A 17 7.22 -5.88 0.16
CA ALA A 17 6.51 -6.45 1.29
C ALA A 17 6.20 -7.93 1.06
N GLU A 18 6.61 -8.79 2.00
CA GLU A 18 6.33 -10.23 1.97
C GLU A 18 5.08 -10.58 2.78
N GLY A 19 4.61 -9.65 3.62
CA GLY A 19 3.43 -9.85 4.43
C GLY A 19 3.02 -8.63 5.24
N PRO A 20 1.98 -8.78 6.08
CA PRO A 20 1.51 -7.71 6.97
C PRO A 20 2.58 -7.19 7.95
N LYS A 21 3.63 -7.98 8.21
CA LYS A 21 4.76 -7.58 9.06
C LYS A 21 5.51 -6.38 8.47
N ASP A 22 5.56 -6.27 7.15
CA ASP A 22 6.34 -5.26 6.41
C ASP A 22 5.53 -3.99 6.15
N VAL A 23 4.22 -4.02 6.42
CA VAL A 23 3.37 -2.83 6.35
C VAL A 23 3.69 -1.89 7.51
N GLU A 24 3.95 -0.63 7.19
CA GLU A 24 4.13 0.44 8.17
C GLU A 24 2.82 1.21 8.37
N VAL A 25 2.48 1.50 9.62
CA VAL A 25 1.36 2.41 9.94
C VAL A 25 1.98 3.78 10.19
N ILE A 26 1.78 4.70 9.25
CA ILE A 26 2.37 6.05 9.27
C ILE A 26 1.67 6.89 10.33
N ASP A 27 0.36 6.98 10.24
CA ASP A 27 -0.47 7.75 11.17
C ASP A 27 -1.88 7.15 11.30
N ARG A 28 -2.66 7.68 12.25
CA ARG A 28 -4.07 7.33 12.44
C ARG A 28 -4.90 8.54 12.86
N ALA A 29 -6.17 8.55 12.46
CA ALA A 29 -7.16 9.47 13.02
C ALA A 29 -7.91 8.76 14.15
N GLU A 30 -7.74 9.28 15.36
CA GLU A 30 -8.50 8.87 16.55
C GLU A 30 -9.89 9.52 16.59
N GLN A 31 -9.99 10.71 16.00
CA GLN A 31 -11.21 11.50 15.94
C GLN A 31 -11.58 11.88 14.51
N THR A 32 -12.88 12.07 14.24
CA THR A 32 -13.36 12.49 12.92
C THR A 32 -12.76 13.83 12.47
N SER A 33 -12.43 14.73 13.39
CA SER A 33 -11.80 16.03 13.10
C SER A 33 -10.37 15.90 12.57
N GLU A 34 -9.70 14.77 12.81
CA GLU A 34 -8.32 14.52 12.37
C GLU A 34 -8.28 13.91 10.96
N PHE A 35 -9.39 13.31 10.50
CA PHE A 35 -9.47 12.64 9.20
C PHE A 35 -9.10 13.53 8.01
N PRO A 36 -9.54 14.80 7.90
CA PRO A 36 -9.17 15.64 6.76
C PRO A 36 -7.66 15.81 6.60
N LYS A 37 -6.92 15.95 7.71
CA LYS A 37 -5.46 16.07 7.70
C LYS A 37 -4.80 14.75 7.30
N LEU A 38 -5.30 13.64 7.83
CA LEU A 38 -4.80 12.31 7.46
C LEU A 38 -5.04 12.00 5.97
N PHE A 39 -6.17 12.45 5.42
CA PHE A 39 -6.49 12.31 4.00
C PHE A 39 -5.59 13.19 3.11
N GLU A 40 -5.26 14.40 3.56
CA GLU A 40 -4.28 15.27 2.88
C GLU A 40 -2.90 14.61 2.83
N GLU A 41 -2.41 14.07 3.94
CA GLU A 41 -1.13 13.33 3.99
C GLU A 41 -1.15 12.09 3.08
N TYR A 42 -2.27 11.36 3.05
CA TYR A 42 -2.46 10.24 2.13
C TYR A 42 -2.29 10.68 0.67
N GLU A 43 -2.97 11.74 0.24
CA GLU A 43 -2.93 12.25 -1.14
C GLU A 43 -1.54 12.81 -1.51
N GLU A 44 -0.85 13.47 -0.57
CA GLU A 44 0.53 13.93 -0.76
C GLU A 44 1.49 12.76 -0.99
N LEU A 45 1.42 11.70 -0.17
CA LEU A 45 2.32 10.55 -0.25
C LEU A 45 2.18 9.80 -1.57
N ARG A 46 0.96 9.59 -2.05
CA ARG A 46 0.70 8.90 -3.34
C ARG A 46 0.87 9.79 -4.57
N SER A 47 1.12 11.09 -4.40
CA SER A 47 1.17 12.06 -5.51
C SER A 47 2.22 11.72 -6.58
N HIS A 48 3.33 11.08 -6.18
CA HIS A 48 4.39 10.63 -7.08
C HIS A 48 3.91 9.62 -8.14
N ALA A 49 2.85 8.86 -7.85
CA ALA A 49 2.29 7.88 -8.76
C ALA A 49 1.38 8.49 -9.84
N PHE A 50 1.08 9.80 -9.78
CA PHE A 50 0.25 10.48 -10.77
C PHE A 50 1.06 10.96 -11.98
N ASN A 51 0.46 10.90 -13.17
CA ASN A 51 1.03 11.49 -14.38
C ASN A 51 0.65 12.97 -14.55
N GLU A 52 1.15 13.60 -15.62
CA GLU A 52 0.85 15.00 -15.96
C GLU A 52 -0.66 15.29 -16.11
N ASP A 53 -1.44 14.26 -16.52
CA ASP A 53 -2.90 14.31 -16.64
C ASP A 53 -3.64 14.02 -15.32
N LYS A 54 -2.91 13.88 -14.20
CA LYS A 54 -3.45 13.52 -12.88
C LYS A 54 -4.15 12.16 -12.86
N LEU A 55 -3.68 11.22 -13.67
CA LEU A 55 -4.09 9.81 -13.62
C LEU A 55 -3.11 9.02 -12.75
N TYR A 56 -3.63 8.31 -11.77
CA TYR A 56 -2.85 7.43 -10.91
C TYR A 56 -2.32 6.23 -11.72
N SER A 57 -1.05 5.91 -11.53
CA SER A 57 -0.35 4.83 -12.22
C SER A 57 0.37 3.95 -11.22
N VAL A 58 -0.16 2.74 -11.03
CA VAL A 58 0.42 1.73 -10.13
C VAL A 58 1.89 1.46 -10.42
N ILE A 59 2.28 1.41 -11.70
CA ILE A 59 3.66 1.13 -12.15
C ILE A 59 4.67 2.25 -11.83
N ARG A 60 4.19 3.43 -11.45
CA ARG A 60 5.02 4.58 -11.03
C ARG A 60 5.11 4.71 -9.52
N ALA A 61 4.32 3.94 -8.78
CA ALA A 61 4.34 3.98 -7.34
C ALA A 61 5.65 3.34 -6.84
N ASP A 62 6.41 4.06 -6.02
CA ASP A 62 7.58 3.51 -5.32
C ASP A 62 7.14 2.68 -4.11
N ASP A 63 6.04 3.09 -3.50
CA ASP A 63 5.35 2.42 -2.40
C ASP A 63 3.83 2.50 -2.63
N VAL A 64 3.08 1.49 -2.19
CA VAL A 64 1.61 1.54 -2.18
C VAL A 64 1.16 2.15 -0.87
N PHE A 65 0.18 3.06 -0.92
CA PHE A 65 -0.39 3.69 0.26
C PHE A 65 -1.87 3.34 0.37
N GLU A 66 -2.32 3.02 1.58
CA GLU A 66 -3.70 2.63 1.86
C GLU A 66 -4.24 3.45 3.03
N LEU A 67 -5.45 4.00 2.87
CA LEU A 67 -6.17 4.70 3.93
C LEU A 67 -7.45 3.91 4.28
N LEU A 68 -7.45 3.24 5.43
CA LEU A 68 -8.44 2.21 5.75
C LEU A 68 -8.95 2.26 7.18
N ARG A 69 -10.19 1.80 7.38
CA ARG A 69 -10.92 1.93 8.65
C ARG A 69 -11.04 0.58 9.37
N THR A 70 -10.25 0.38 10.43
CA THR A 70 -10.18 -0.89 11.18
C THR A 70 -10.15 -0.68 12.70
N GLY A 71 -10.25 -1.76 13.49
CA GLY A 71 -10.26 -1.69 14.95
C GLY A 71 -8.85 -1.62 15.57
N THR A 72 -7.85 -2.24 14.95
CA THR A 72 -6.49 -2.34 15.50
C THR A 72 -5.42 -2.14 14.44
N LYS A 73 -4.21 -1.74 14.87
CA LYS A 73 -3.03 -1.67 13.99
C LYS A 73 -2.74 -2.99 13.28
N LYS A 74 -2.95 -4.13 13.94
CA LYS A 74 -2.76 -5.46 13.34
C LYS A 74 -3.72 -5.68 12.16
N GLN A 75 -5.02 -5.46 12.39
CA GLN A 75 -6.03 -5.56 11.33
C GLN A 75 -5.76 -4.56 10.19
N ALA A 76 -5.28 -3.35 10.50
CA ALA A 76 -4.92 -2.36 9.49
C ALA A 76 -3.79 -2.88 8.59
N LYS A 77 -2.73 -3.46 9.17
CA LYS A 77 -1.63 -4.04 8.41
C LYS A 77 -2.04 -5.23 7.55
N GLU A 78 -2.88 -6.11 8.10
CA GLU A 78 -3.40 -7.28 7.38
C GLU A 78 -4.23 -6.87 6.16
N LEU A 79 -5.18 -5.96 6.36
CA LEU A 79 -6.05 -5.48 5.28
C LEU A 79 -5.28 -4.63 4.24
N ALA A 80 -4.35 -3.79 4.68
CA ALA A 80 -3.51 -2.99 3.80
C ALA A 80 -2.69 -3.88 2.85
N PHE A 81 -2.07 -4.94 3.39
CA PHE A 81 -1.30 -5.88 2.58
C PHE A 81 -2.19 -6.63 1.59
N GLU A 82 -3.36 -7.10 2.05
CA GLU A 82 -4.34 -7.79 1.19
C GLU A 82 -4.80 -6.92 0.02
N ASN A 83 -5.17 -5.66 0.30
CA ASN A 83 -5.58 -4.69 -0.74
C ASN A 83 -4.45 -4.41 -1.75
N ALA A 84 -3.22 -4.24 -1.25
CA ALA A 84 -2.08 -3.84 -2.06
C ALA A 84 -1.51 -4.97 -2.94
N GLN A 85 -1.87 -6.25 -2.71
CA GLN A 85 -1.31 -7.40 -3.43
C GLN A 85 -1.31 -7.23 -4.94
N GLN A 86 -2.45 -6.85 -5.51
CA GLN A 86 -2.59 -6.73 -6.96
C GLN A 86 -1.73 -5.58 -7.50
N GLU A 87 -1.66 -4.46 -6.78
CA GLU A 87 -0.84 -3.30 -7.17
C GLU A 87 0.65 -3.64 -7.14
N ILE A 88 1.11 -4.30 -6.08
CA ILE A 88 2.49 -4.77 -5.92
C ILE A 88 2.88 -5.68 -7.10
N VAL A 89 2.10 -6.73 -7.35
CA VAL A 89 2.37 -7.68 -8.44
C VAL A 89 2.43 -6.96 -9.79
N THR A 90 1.48 -6.07 -10.07
CA THR A 90 1.42 -5.32 -11.34
C THR A 90 2.67 -4.45 -11.52
N ASN A 91 3.10 -3.76 -10.46
CA ASN A 91 4.29 -2.92 -10.49
C ASN A 91 5.57 -3.76 -10.69
N LEU A 92 5.74 -4.83 -9.92
CA LEU A 92 6.90 -5.72 -10.03
C LEU A 92 7.01 -6.36 -11.42
N GLN A 93 5.90 -6.84 -11.99
CA GLN A 93 5.88 -7.38 -13.35
C GLN A 93 6.35 -6.34 -14.37
N HIS A 94 5.90 -5.10 -14.22
CA HIS A 94 6.31 -4.01 -15.10
C HIS A 94 7.80 -3.67 -14.95
N LYS A 95 8.36 -3.70 -13.73
CA LYS A 95 9.81 -3.53 -13.49
C LYS A 95 10.63 -4.62 -14.19
N VAL A 96 10.20 -5.89 -14.11
CA VAL A 96 10.83 -7.00 -14.84
C VAL A 96 10.76 -6.76 -16.36
N MET A 97 9.60 -6.37 -16.88
CA MET A 97 9.42 -6.11 -18.31
C MET A 97 10.28 -4.94 -18.85
N GLN A 98 10.49 -3.88 -18.07
CA GLN A 98 11.24 -2.71 -18.51
C GLN A 98 12.76 -2.84 -18.38
N GLY A 99 13.24 -3.57 -17.37
CA GLY A 99 14.65 -3.55 -17.00
C GLY A 99 15.30 -4.90 -16.68
N ASP A 100 14.57 -6.01 -16.80
CA ASP A 100 14.99 -7.32 -16.29
C ASP A 100 15.42 -7.25 -14.81
N ASP A 101 14.64 -6.51 -14.02
CA ASP A 101 14.90 -6.27 -12.61
C ASP A 101 14.90 -7.60 -11.84
N LYS A 102 16.09 -8.03 -11.42
CA LYS A 102 16.32 -9.31 -10.74
C LYS A 102 15.69 -9.36 -9.36
N GLU A 103 15.62 -8.23 -8.67
CA GLU A 103 15.00 -8.15 -7.35
C GLU A 103 13.48 -8.29 -7.48
N ALA A 104 12.88 -7.57 -8.42
CA ALA A 104 11.45 -7.71 -8.71
C ALA A 104 11.08 -9.14 -9.14
N LYS A 105 11.92 -9.77 -9.97
CA LYS A 105 11.76 -11.18 -10.39
C LYS A 105 11.81 -12.15 -9.20
N ALA A 106 12.75 -11.93 -8.27
CA ALA A 106 12.87 -12.74 -7.06
C ALA A 106 11.63 -12.60 -6.16
N ILE A 107 11.17 -11.37 -5.92
CA ILE A 107 9.98 -11.11 -5.09
C ILE A 107 8.73 -11.76 -5.71
N LEU A 108 8.51 -11.61 -7.02
CA LEU A 108 7.39 -12.24 -7.71
C LEU A 108 7.38 -13.77 -7.51
N LYS A 109 8.55 -14.40 -7.62
CA LYS A 109 8.71 -15.84 -7.47
C LYS A 109 8.57 -16.31 -6.02
N GLU A 110 9.27 -15.68 -5.09
CA GLU A 110 9.41 -16.15 -3.70
C GLU A 110 8.22 -15.78 -2.82
N VAL A 111 7.60 -14.61 -3.07
CA VAL A 111 6.49 -14.08 -2.26
C VAL A 111 5.14 -14.37 -2.89
N HIS A 112 5.03 -14.21 -4.21
CA HIS A 112 3.74 -14.26 -4.91
C HIS A 112 3.54 -15.53 -5.76
N ASP A 113 4.53 -16.42 -5.84
CA ASP A 113 4.52 -17.66 -6.65
C ASP A 113 4.23 -17.39 -8.15
N ILE A 114 4.77 -16.29 -8.68
CA ILE A 114 4.61 -15.86 -10.06
C ILE A 114 5.97 -15.94 -10.77
N ASP A 115 6.06 -16.78 -11.81
CA ASP A 115 7.21 -16.79 -12.72
C ASP A 115 7.05 -15.68 -13.77
N ALA A 116 7.96 -14.70 -13.77
CA ALA A 116 8.04 -13.57 -14.69
C ALA A 116 9.42 -13.45 -15.34
#